data_AF-A0A7X4AE82-F1
#
_entry.id   AF-A0A7X4AE82-F1
#
_cell.length_a   1.000
_cell.length_b   1.000
_cell.length_c   1.000
_cell.angle_alpha   90.00
_cell.angle_beta   90.00
_cell.angle_gamma   90.00
#
_symmetry.space_group_name_H-M   'P 1'
#
loop_
_entity.id
_entity.type
_entity.pdbx_description
1 polymer ?
#
loop_
_entity_poly.entity_id
_entity_poly.type
_entity_poly.pdbx_seq_one_letter_code
_entity_poly.pdbx_strand_id
1 'polypeptide(L)'
;MVLVMLRAVLGPTAYDRVLALNNIGTKTVVLIAVLGFVNGRPDFLDLALAYALINFIGTIAVLKYIEYGDLGVSAPRETGTE
;
A
#
# COMPACT_ATOMS: atom_id res chain seq x y z
N MET A 1 -4.24 -0.90 -16.49
CA MET A 1 -5.08 -0.53 -15.33
C MET A 1 -6.27 -1.47 -15.18
N VAL A 2 -7.06 -1.66 -16.24
CA VAL A 2 -8.33 -2.41 -16.24
C VAL A 2 -8.27 -3.80 -15.57
N LEU A 3 -7.31 -4.65 -15.94
CA LEU A 3 -7.19 -6.00 -15.35
C LEU A 3 -6.91 -6.00 -13.83
N VAL A 4 -6.16 -5.01 -13.35
CA VAL A 4 -5.83 -4.88 -11.92
C VAL A 4 -7.04 -4.36 -11.15
N MET A 5 -7.78 -3.41 -11.71
CA MET A 5 -9.03 -2.93 -11.11
C MET A 5 -10.08 -4.04 -11.01
N LEU A 6 -10.21 -4.88 -12.05
CA LEU A 6 -11.07 -6.06 -12.00
C LEU A 6 -10.68 -6.99 -10.86
N ARG A 7 -9.38 -7.27 -10.67
CA ARG A 7 -8.90 -8.13 -9.58
C ARG A 7 -9.02 -7.48 -8.19
N ALA A 8 -8.98 -6.15 -8.09
CA ALA A 8 -9.23 -5.44 -6.83
C ALA A 8 -10.69 -5.59 -6.37
N VAL A 9 -11.64 -5.63 -7.31
CA VAL A 9 -13.08 -5.75 -7.00
C VAL A 9 -13.52 -7.22 -6.87
N LEU A 10 -13.09 -8.06 -7.82
CA LEU A 10 -13.49 -9.48 -7.92
C LEU A 10 -12.50 -10.43 -7.23
N GLY A 11 -11.51 -9.89 -6.51
CA GLY A 11 -10.51 -10.69 -5.79
C GLY A 11 -11.19 -11.62 -4.77
N PRO A 12 -11.01 -12.94 -4.87
CA PRO A 12 -11.65 -13.91 -3.98
C PRO A 12 -11.09 -13.86 -2.56
N THR A 13 -9.81 -13.50 -2.41
CA THR A 13 -9.16 -13.37 -1.09
C THR A 13 -8.89 -11.90 -0.74
N ALA A 14 -8.76 -11.60 0.56
CA ALA A 14 -8.31 -10.28 1.00
C ALA A 14 -6.91 -9.94 0.46
N TYR A 15 -6.01 -10.92 0.42
CA TYR A 15 -4.66 -10.77 -0.13
C TYR A 15 -4.67 -10.44 -1.63
N ASP A 16 -5.56 -11.03 -2.45
CA ASP A 16 -5.71 -10.68 -3.87
C ASP A 16 -6.09 -9.21 -4.06
N ARG A 17 -6.99 -8.69 -3.21
CA ARG A 17 -7.43 -7.30 -3.25
C ARG A 17 -6.31 -6.35 -2.83
N VAL A 18 -5.57 -6.69 -1.76
CA VAL A 18 -4.42 -5.92 -1.29
C VAL A 18 -3.32 -5.88 -2.35
N LEU A 19 -3.01 -7.01 -2.98
CA LEU A 19 -2.03 -7.09 -4.07
C LEU A 19 -2.45 -6.26 -5.28
N ALA A 20 -3.74 -6.26 -5.62
CA ALA A 20 -4.28 -5.44 -6.69
C ALA A 20 -4.20 -3.94 -6.36
N LEU A 21 -4.55 -3.53 -5.13
CA LEU A 21 -4.41 -2.15 -4.67
C LEU A 21 -2.96 -1.67 -4.72
N ASN A 22 -2.02 -2.50 -4.25
CA ASN A 22 -0.60 -2.18 -4.30
C ASN A 22 -0.11 -1.96 -5.74
N ASN A 23 -0.54 -2.81 -6.68
CA ASN A 23 -0.24 -2.65 -8.10
C ASN A 23 -0.84 -1.38 -8.72
N ILE A 24 -2.02 -0.94 -8.26
CA ILE A 24 -2.61 0.34 -8.68
C ILE A 24 -1.73 1.49 -8.16
N GLY A 25 -1.41 1.49 -6.85
CA GLY A 25 -0.59 2.52 -6.24
C GLY A 25 0.78 2.70 -6.90
N THR A 26 1.49 1.60 -7.17
CA THR A 26 2.81 1.65 -7.85
C THR A 26 2.72 2.24 -9.25
N LYS A 27 1.66 1.91 -10.00
CA LYS A 27 1.45 2.48 -11.34
C LYS A 27 1.05 3.94 -11.31
N THR A 28 0.30 4.37 -10.29
CA THR A 28 0.02 5.78 -10.03
C THR A 28 1.30 6.56 -9.74
N VAL A 29 2.21 6.03 -8.92
CA VAL A 29 3.52 6.64 -8.64
C VAL A 29 4.31 6.85 -9.93
N VAL A 30 4.42 5.81 -10.76
CA VAL A 30 5.12 5.91 -12.06
C VAL A 30 4.44 6.93 -12.98
N LEU A 31 3.10 6.97 -13.00
CA LEU A 31 2.35 7.94 -13.78
C LEU A 31 2.64 9.38 -13.33
N ILE A 32 2.64 9.65 -12.02
CA ILE A 32 2.97 10.97 -11.47
C ILE A 32 4.40 11.36 -11.85
N ALA A 33 5.37 10.45 -11.72
CA ALA A 33 6.76 10.70 -12.08
C ALA A 33 6.93 11.01 -13.57
N VAL A 34 6.30 10.23 -14.45
CA VAL A 34 6.33 10.46 -15.91
C VAL A 34 5.65 11.78 -16.28
N LEU A 35 4.52 12.11 -15.67
CA LEU A 35 3.85 13.40 -15.89
C LEU A 35 4.72 14.57 -15.43
N GLY A 36 5.43 14.44 -14.31
CA GLY A 36 6.41 15.42 -13.84
C GLY A 36 7.53 15.64 -14.85
N PHE A 37 8.07 14.54 -15.37
CA PHE A 37 9.12 14.56 -16.39
C PHE A 37 8.66 15.23 -17.70
N VAL A 38 7.49 14.83 -18.23
CA VAL A 38 6.94 15.39 -19.47
C VAL A 38 6.62 16.88 -19.34
N ASN A 39 6.13 17.31 -18.18
CA ASN A 39 5.82 18.72 -17.92
C ASN A 39 7.05 19.56 -17.54
N GLY A 40 8.24 18.95 -17.41
CA GLY A 40 9.46 19.64 -16.97
C GLY A 40 9.39 20.18 -15.53
N ARG A 41 8.51 19.61 -14.68
CA ARG A 41 8.31 20.05 -13.30
C ARG A 41 8.84 18.96 -12.33
N PRO A 42 10.09 19.08 -11.85
CA PRO A 42 10.71 18.06 -11.00
C PRO A 42 10.01 17.91 -9.64
N ASP A 43 9.27 18.92 -9.18
CA ASP A 43 8.52 18.90 -7.91
C ASP A 43 7.50 17.73 -7.82
N PHE A 44 7.07 17.22 -8.97
CA PHE A 44 6.16 16.07 -9.05
C PHE A 44 6.86 14.76 -8.62
N LEU A 45 8.19 14.71 -8.66
CA LEU A 45 8.96 13.58 -8.18
C LEU A 45 8.87 13.45 -6.66
N ASP A 46 8.91 14.57 -5.93
CA ASP A 46 8.72 14.58 -4.47
C ASP A 46 7.32 14.06 -4.10
N LEU A 47 6.31 14.49 -4.86
CA LEU A 47 4.94 13.98 -4.70
C LEU A 47 4.87 12.48 -4.99
N ALA A 48 5.53 12.00 -6.06
CA ALA A 48 5.56 10.57 -6.40
C ALA A 48 6.22 9.74 -5.30
N LEU A 49 7.33 10.22 -4.72
CA LEU A 49 8.03 9.56 -3.62
C LEU A 49 7.18 9.52 -2.35
N ALA A 50 6.51 10.62 -2.00
CA ALA A 50 5.58 10.65 -0.87
C ALA A 50 4.42 9.66 -1.08
N TYR A 51 3.85 9.61 -2.29
CA TYR A 51 2.78 8.67 -2.63
C TYR A 51 3.24 7.21 -2.58
N ALA A 52 4.47 6.94 -3.01
CA ALA A 52 5.07 5.61 -2.94
C ALA A 52 5.20 5.14 -1.49
N LEU A 53 5.67 6.03 -0.60
CA LEU A 53 5.82 5.73 0.82
C LEU A 53 4.45 5.48 1.48
N ILE A 54 3.46 6.31 1.20
CA ILE A 54 2.08 6.13 1.72
C ILE A 54 1.49 4.81 1.24
N ASN A 55 1.62 4.49 -0.06
CA ASN A 55 1.12 3.23 -0.62
C ASN A 55 1.80 2.02 0.03
N PHE A 56 3.11 2.09 0.27
CA PHE A 56 3.86 1.04 0.92
C PHE A 56 3.42 0.84 2.38
N ILE A 57 3.40 1.92 3.18
CA ILE A 57 2.98 1.86 4.59
C ILE A 57 1.53 1.38 4.71
N GLY A 58 0.63 1.88 3.87
CA GLY A 58 -0.78 1.46 3.85
C GLY A 58 -0.93 -0.03 3.53
N THR A 59 -0.17 -0.55 2.57
CA THR A 59 -0.16 -1.98 2.24
C THR A 59 0.28 -2.82 3.44
N ILE A 60 1.37 -2.43 4.10
CA ILE A 60 1.87 -3.13 5.30
C ILE A 60 0.87 -3.05 6.46
N ALA A 61 0.26 -1.90 6.69
CA ALA A 61 -0.74 -1.73 7.74
C ALA A 61 -1.94 -2.66 7.53
N VAL A 62 -2.47 -2.75 6.30
CA VAL A 62 -3.58 -3.65 5.98
C VAL A 62 -3.16 -5.11 6.15
N LEU A 63 -1.97 -5.50 5.67
CA LEU A 63 -1.47 -6.87 5.86
C LEU A 63 -1.32 -7.22 7.33
N LYS A 64 -0.77 -6.31 8.14
CA LYS A 64 -0.61 -6.50 9.58
C LYS A 64 -1.95 -6.66 10.28
N TYR A 65 -2.95 -5.86 9.89
CA TYR A 65 -4.30 -5.97 10.42
C TYR A 65 -4.96 -7.31 10.06
N ILE A 66 -4.78 -7.78 8.82
CA ILE A 66 -5.31 -9.08 8.39
C ILE A 66 -4.66 -10.23 9.15
N GLU A 67 -3.34 -10.16 9.36
CA GLU A 67 -2.56 -11.23 10.01
C GLU A 67 -2.81 -11.31 11.52
N TYR A 68 -2.78 -10.17 12.21
CA TYR A 68 -2.77 -10.14 13.67
C TYR A 68 -4.09 -9.67 14.30
N GLY A 69 -5.04 -9.16 13.50
CA GLY A 69 -6.29 -8.58 13.98
C GLY A 69 -6.14 -7.23 14.71
N ASP A 70 -4.91 -6.78 14.95
CA ASP A 70 -4.57 -5.51 15.58
C ASP A 70 -3.38 -4.84 14.85
N LEU A 71 -3.39 -3.52 14.80
CA LEU A 71 -2.33 -2.70 14.23
C LEU A 71 -1.21 -2.42 15.25
N GLY A 72 -1.52 -2.43 16.54
CA GLY A 72 -0.58 -2.24 17.65
C GLY A 72 -0.18 -3.57 18.27
N VAL A 73 1.11 -3.86 18.41
CA VAL A 73 1.52 -5.05 19.17
C VAL A 73 1.29 -4.75 20.65
N SER A 74 0.22 -5.28 21.24
CA SER A 74 0.20 -5.54 22.68
C SER A 74 1.10 -6.77 22.89
N ALA A 75 2.35 -6.55 23.29
CA ALA A 75 3.23 -7.64 23.69
C ALA A 75 2.50 -8.52 24.72
N PRO A 76 2.63 -9.86 24.68
CA PRO A 76 2.06 -10.72 25.70
C PRO A 76 2.51 -10.20 27.06
N ARG A 77 1.55 -9.87 27.92
CA ARG A 77 1.84 -9.56 29.32
C ARG A 77 2.49 -10.83 29.86
N GLU A 78 3.81 -10.81 30.08
CA GLU A 78 4.48 -11.84 30.86
C GLU A 78 3.80 -11.79 32.23
N THR A 79 2.84 -12.70 32.40
CA THR A 79 2.23 -12.95 33.70
C THR A 79 3.34 -13.61 34.51
N GLY A 80 4.10 -12.80 35.22
CA GLY A 80 5.01 -13.26 36.26
C GLY A 80 4.18 -14.06 37.25
N THR A 81 4.27 -15.38 37.18
CA THR A 81 3.84 -16.27 38.24
C THR A 81 5.03 -16.40 39.19
N GLU A 82 4.90 -15.71 40.31
CA GLU A 82 5.49 -16.09 41.60
C GLU A 82 5.10 -17.53 41.98
#